data_AF-A0A382Y312-F1
#
_entry.id   AF-A0A382Y312-F1
#
_cell.length_a   1.000
_cell.length_b   1.000
_cell.length_c   1.000
_cell.angle_alpha   90.00
_cell.angle_beta   90.00
_cell.angle_gamma   90.00
#
_symmetry.space_group_name_H-M   'P 1'
#
loop_
_entity.id
_entity.type
_entity.pdbx_description
1 polymer ?
#
loop_
_entity_poly.entity_id
_entity_poly.type
_entity_poly.pdbx_seq_one_letter_code
_entity_poly.pdbx_strand_id
1 'polypeptide(L)'
;TEFIARRNGEKPEIYDHYLERRSLERTLGVILFQDQVNQLAVDVANLSPLEADQLRRAYGRNNNKEIIKAYWERFRDGAISNGVNEEIAGKIFSKFNGYYMFPESHAFAFGVTAYQVSWLKYYYPLEFYVSLFNQQPMGFYNLETLKEDAGRHGIRVIYPDINMSFGKCTIQDNALKLGFLSIDSIGPMGSKSIVDARERGGLFTSVLDFMERTSLSHEQLCSIVDSGGFDKLTENRRTTRWEIGLSYRPISRQANLGLPVSQDMV
;
A
#
# COMPACT_ATOMS: atom_id res chain seq x y z
N THR A 1 7.40 10.08 -23.40
CA THR A 1 6.34 9.58 -24.31
C THR A 1 5.65 10.76 -24.95
N GLU A 2 4.97 10.57 -26.09
CA GLU A 2 4.28 11.67 -26.80
C GLU A 2 3.24 12.39 -25.92
N PHE A 3 2.53 11.64 -25.08
CA PHE A 3 1.61 12.18 -24.08
C PHE A 3 2.27 13.17 -23.12
N ILE A 4 3.44 12.85 -22.56
CA ILE A 4 4.14 13.72 -21.60
C ILE A 4 4.59 15.02 -22.29
N ALA A 5 5.14 14.93 -23.51
CA ALA A 5 5.58 16.11 -24.25
C ALA A 5 4.40 17.06 -24.56
N ARG A 6 3.24 16.51 -24.94
CA ARG A 6 2.02 17.31 -25.13
C ARG A 6 1.52 17.90 -23.80
N ARG A 7 1.54 17.11 -22.71
CA ARG A 7 1.12 17.55 -21.38
C ARG A 7 1.99 18.68 -20.82
N ASN A 8 3.28 18.68 -21.13
CA ASN A 8 4.24 19.71 -20.74
C ASN A 8 4.21 20.94 -21.67
N GLY A 9 3.44 20.93 -22.76
CA GLY A 9 3.40 22.01 -23.74
C GLY A 9 4.60 22.05 -24.70
N GLU A 10 5.46 21.03 -24.69
CA GLU A 10 6.61 20.91 -25.61
C GLU A 10 6.17 20.57 -27.05
N LYS A 11 4.98 19.99 -27.20
CA LYS A 11 4.35 19.68 -28.49
C LYS A 11 2.88 20.12 -28.48
N PRO A 12 2.35 20.64 -29.60
CA PRO A 12 0.95 20.99 -29.69
C PRO A 12 0.06 19.73 -29.67
N GLU A 13 -1.16 19.92 -29.17
CA GLU A 13 -2.24 18.95 -29.31
C GLU A 13 -2.72 18.95 -30.76
N ILE A 14 -2.61 17.79 -31.42
CA ILE A 14 -2.96 17.64 -32.84
C ILE A 14 -4.07 16.60 -32.95
N TYR A 15 -5.14 16.99 -33.62
CA TYR A 15 -6.20 16.11 -34.11
C TYR A 15 -6.18 16.14 -35.64
N ASP A 16 -6.24 14.97 -36.26
CA ASP A 16 -6.39 14.85 -37.71
C ASP A 16 -7.84 15.14 -38.12
N HIS A 17 -8.80 14.94 -37.22
CA HIS A 17 -10.21 15.26 -37.45
C HIS A 17 -10.95 15.71 -36.18
N TYR A 18 -11.99 16.55 -36.31
CA TYR A 18 -12.77 17.02 -35.15
C TYR A 18 -13.48 15.88 -34.40
N LEU A 19 -13.82 14.80 -35.10
CA LEU A 19 -14.44 13.60 -34.53
C LEU A 19 -13.53 12.87 -33.53
N GLU A 20 -12.21 13.05 -33.60
CA GLU A 20 -11.28 12.45 -32.64
C GLU A 20 -11.34 13.12 -31.27
N ARG A 21 -11.82 14.38 -31.19
CA ARG A 21 -11.78 15.17 -29.96
C ARG A 21 -12.52 14.49 -28.83
N ARG A 22 -13.73 13.98 -29.10
CA ARG A 22 -14.55 13.31 -28.07
C ARG A 22 -13.82 12.16 -27.38
N SER A 23 -13.03 11.39 -28.14
CA SER A 23 -12.29 10.24 -27.64
C SER A 23 -10.94 10.62 -27.01
N LEU A 24 -10.24 11.61 -27.59
CA LEU A 24 -8.82 11.85 -27.32
C LEU A 24 -8.51 13.18 -26.62
N GLU A 25 -9.48 14.07 -26.40
CA GLU A 25 -9.30 15.33 -25.66
C GLU A 25 -8.69 15.09 -24.27
N ARG A 26 -9.23 14.11 -23.54
CA ARG A 26 -8.76 13.73 -22.20
C ARG A 26 -7.31 13.27 -22.18
N THR A 27 -6.80 12.77 -23.31
CA THR A 27 -5.45 12.22 -23.46
C THR A 27 -4.60 13.00 -24.47
N LEU A 28 -4.96 14.26 -24.75
CA LEU A 28 -4.21 15.18 -25.60
C LEU A 28 -3.91 14.62 -26.99
N GLY A 29 -4.87 13.91 -27.60
CA GLY A 29 -4.73 13.34 -28.94
C GLY A 29 -3.93 12.04 -29.02
N VAL A 30 -3.61 11.40 -27.89
CA VAL A 30 -2.87 10.13 -27.84
C VAL A 30 -3.80 9.01 -27.37
N ILE A 31 -3.84 7.88 -28.06
CA ILE A 31 -4.64 6.73 -27.63
C ILE A 31 -3.90 5.99 -26.51
N LEU A 32 -4.49 5.94 -25.31
CA LEU A 32 -3.92 5.27 -24.13
C LEU A 32 -4.77 4.10 -23.66
N PHE A 33 -6.10 4.20 -23.80
CA PHE A 33 -7.04 3.21 -23.27
C PHE A 33 -7.71 2.39 -24.36
N GLN A 34 -8.14 1.19 -23.97
CA GLN A 34 -8.92 0.28 -24.82
C GLN A 34 -10.25 0.91 -25.25
N ASP A 35 -10.91 1.61 -24.34
CA ASP A 35 -12.19 2.29 -24.57
C ASP A 35 -12.09 3.39 -25.63
N GLN A 36 -10.94 4.08 -25.72
CA GLN A 36 -10.71 5.14 -26.70
C GLN A 36 -10.63 4.60 -28.13
N VAL A 37 -10.07 3.41 -28.33
CA VAL A 37 -10.06 2.75 -29.65
C VAL A 37 -11.48 2.47 -30.10
N ASN A 38 -12.29 1.93 -29.19
CA ASN A 38 -13.68 1.61 -29.48
C ASN A 38 -14.48 2.87 -29.81
N GLN A 39 -14.36 3.90 -28.97
CA GLN A 39 -15.06 5.17 -29.15
C GLN A 39 -14.65 5.86 -30.46
N LEU A 40 -13.36 5.82 -30.82
CA LEU A 40 -12.87 6.43 -32.04
C LEU A 40 -13.31 5.66 -33.29
N ALA A 41 -13.37 4.33 -33.24
CA ALA A 41 -13.94 3.50 -34.29
C ALA A 41 -15.44 3.81 -34.54
N VAL A 42 -16.20 4.04 -33.48
CA VAL A 42 -17.61 4.44 -33.55
C VAL A 42 -17.75 5.86 -34.10
N ASP A 43 -17.03 6.84 -33.52
CA ASP A 43 -17.20 8.25 -33.85
C ASP A 43 -16.69 8.61 -35.24
N VAL A 44 -15.58 8.01 -35.70
CA VAL A 44 -14.96 8.32 -37.00
C VAL A 44 -15.57 7.49 -38.12
N ALA A 45 -15.79 6.18 -37.91
CA ALA A 45 -16.17 5.26 -38.95
C ALA A 45 -17.61 4.70 -38.83
N ASN A 46 -18.43 5.20 -37.89
CA ASN A 46 -19.80 4.70 -37.67
C ASN A 46 -19.87 3.18 -37.44
N LEU A 47 -18.79 2.56 -36.95
CA LEU A 47 -18.80 1.14 -36.61
C LEU A 47 -19.73 0.90 -35.42
N SER A 48 -20.39 -0.26 -35.38
CA SER A 48 -21.15 -0.64 -34.20
C SER A 48 -20.22 -0.88 -33.01
N PRO A 49 -20.70 -0.72 -31.76
CA PRO A 49 -19.89 -1.01 -30.56
C PRO A 49 -19.30 -2.43 -30.55
N LEU A 50 -20.02 -3.39 -31.15
CA LEU A 50 -19.55 -4.77 -31.28
C LEU A 50 -18.36 -4.87 -32.26
N GLU A 51 -18.46 -4.23 -33.42
CA GLU A 51 -17.38 -4.23 -34.42
C GLU A 51 -16.14 -3.49 -33.93
N ALA A 52 -16.35 -2.39 -33.19
CA ALA A 52 -15.30 -1.63 -32.55
C ALA A 52 -14.52 -2.49 -31.53
N ASP A 53 -15.21 -3.23 -30.65
CA ASP A 53 -14.53 -4.16 -29.72
C ASP A 53 -13.84 -5.31 -30.45
N GLN A 54 -14.42 -5.84 -31.54
CA GLN A 54 -13.76 -6.87 -32.33
C GLN A 54 -12.49 -6.37 -33.02
N LEU A 55 -12.51 -5.15 -33.58
CA LEU A 55 -11.33 -4.48 -34.14
C LEU A 55 -10.24 -4.35 -33.07
N ARG A 56 -10.59 -3.85 -31.88
CA ARG A 56 -9.66 -3.77 -30.74
C ARG A 56 -9.07 -5.13 -30.39
N ARG A 57 -9.87 -6.19 -30.32
CA ARG A 57 -9.39 -7.56 -30.05
C ARG A 57 -8.49 -8.10 -31.15
N ALA A 58 -8.72 -7.72 -32.42
CA ALA A 58 -7.89 -8.17 -33.54
C ALA A 58 -6.43 -7.71 -33.40
N TYR A 59 -6.20 -6.52 -32.86
CA TYR A 59 -4.85 -6.01 -32.58
C TYR A 59 -4.09 -6.82 -31.51
N GLY A 60 -4.79 -7.55 -30.63
CA GLY A 60 -4.18 -8.42 -29.61
C GLY A 60 -3.93 -9.87 -30.06
N ARG A 61 -4.33 -10.26 -31.28
CA ARG A 61 -4.16 -11.64 -31.79
C ARG A 61 -2.87 -11.81 -32.59
N ASN A 62 -2.28 -13.00 -32.53
CA ASN A 62 -1.21 -13.41 -33.44
C ASN A 62 -1.74 -13.60 -34.87
N ASN A 63 -0.93 -13.33 -35.89
CA ASN A 63 -1.29 -13.45 -37.32
C ASN A 63 -2.55 -12.67 -37.74
N ASN A 64 -2.63 -11.40 -37.32
CA ASN A 64 -3.80 -10.53 -37.50
C ASN A 64 -3.81 -9.67 -38.77
N LYS A 65 -2.83 -9.81 -39.68
CA LYS A 65 -2.68 -8.91 -40.84
C LYS A 65 -3.92 -8.87 -41.75
N GLU A 66 -4.45 -10.03 -42.14
CA GLU A 66 -5.65 -10.11 -42.99
C GLU A 66 -6.90 -9.59 -42.27
N ILE A 67 -7.00 -9.84 -40.96
CA ILE A 67 -8.12 -9.38 -40.14
C ILE A 67 -8.09 -7.85 -40.02
N ILE A 68 -6.91 -7.27 -39.74
CA ILE A 68 -6.74 -5.81 -39.66
C ILE A 68 -7.01 -5.18 -41.01
N LYS A 69 -6.59 -5.79 -42.12
CA LYS A 69 -6.89 -5.28 -43.47
C LYS A 69 -8.40 -5.26 -43.75
N ALA A 70 -9.13 -6.30 -43.37
CA ALA A 70 -10.59 -6.32 -43.49
C ALA A 70 -11.24 -5.23 -42.64
N TYR A 71 -10.76 -5.00 -41.41
CA TYR A 71 -11.26 -3.90 -40.58
C TYR A 71 -10.86 -2.52 -41.10
N TRP A 72 -9.71 -2.38 -41.77
CA TRP A 72 -9.31 -1.15 -42.43
C TRP A 72 -10.30 -0.79 -43.54
N GLU A 73 -10.66 -1.74 -44.41
CA GLU A 73 -11.64 -1.50 -45.48
C GLU A 73 -12.98 -1.01 -44.90
N ARG A 74 -13.47 -1.68 -43.86
CA ARG A 74 -14.71 -1.30 -43.16
C ARG A 74 -14.61 0.06 -42.48
N PHE A 75 -13.47 0.34 -41.83
CA PHE A 75 -13.22 1.62 -41.18
C PHE A 75 -13.16 2.76 -42.20
N ARG A 76 -12.48 2.56 -43.32
CA ARG A 76 -12.38 3.53 -44.42
C ARG A 76 -13.75 3.83 -45.00
N ASP A 77 -14.51 2.80 -45.36
CA ASP A 77 -15.82 2.97 -46.00
C ASP A 77 -16.80 3.69 -45.04
N GLY A 78 -16.75 3.33 -43.75
CA GLY A 78 -17.47 3.99 -42.69
C GLY A 78 -17.05 5.45 -42.51
N ALA A 79 -15.75 5.74 -42.51
CA ALA A 79 -15.21 7.09 -42.36
C ALA A 79 -15.59 8.01 -43.52
N ILE A 80 -15.54 7.50 -44.76
CA ILE A 80 -15.99 8.23 -45.95
C ILE A 80 -17.48 8.53 -45.85
N SER A 81 -18.31 7.56 -45.42
CA SER A 81 -19.75 7.78 -45.21
C SER A 81 -20.06 8.85 -44.16
N ASN A 82 -19.11 9.06 -43.22
CA ASN A 82 -19.19 10.03 -42.14
C ASN A 82 -18.53 11.38 -42.49
N GLY A 83 -18.12 11.59 -43.76
CA GLY A 83 -17.54 12.83 -44.25
C GLY A 83 -16.03 12.99 -44.00
N VAL A 84 -15.33 11.93 -43.62
CA VAL A 84 -13.89 11.93 -43.36
C VAL A 84 -13.12 11.51 -44.61
N ASN A 85 -12.14 12.30 -45.03
CA ASN A 85 -11.28 11.97 -46.16
C ASN A 85 -10.48 10.67 -45.89
N GLU A 86 -10.30 9.81 -46.90
CA GLU A 86 -9.51 8.57 -46.80
C GLU A 86 -8.10 8.81 -46.26
N GLU A 87 -7.41 9.90 -46.63
CA GLU A 87 -6.07 10.22 -46.12
C GLU A 87 -6.10 10.47 -44.61
N ILE A 88 -7.12 11.18 -44.14
CA ILE A 88 -7.34 11.46 -42.72
C ILE A 88 -7.71 10.16 -42.00
N ALA A 89 -8.63 9.36 -42.56
CA ALA A 89 -8.99 8.05 -42.01
C ALA A 89 -7.77 7.13 -41.88
N GLY A 90 -6.85 7.16 -42.85
CA GLY A 90 -5.60 6.42 -42.83
C GLY A 90 -4.67 6.85 -41.69
N LYS A 91 -4.51 8.17 -41.50
CA LYS A 91 -3.73 8.72 -40.37
C LYS A 91 -4.34 8.28 -39.04
N ILE A 92 -5.65 8.39 -38.90
CA ILE A 92 -6.37 7.98 -37.69
C ILE A 92 -6.21 6.49 -37.42
N PHE A 93 -6.44 5.64 -38.42
CA PHE A 93 -6.32 4.19 -38.28
C PHE A 93 -4.88 3.77 -37.98
N SER A 94 -3.87 4.49 -38.49
CA SER A 94 -2.46 4.24 -38.17
C SER A 94 -2.12 4.46 -36.70
N LYS A 95 -2.93 5.24 -35.96
CA LYS A 95 -2.79 5.38 -34.51
C LYS A 95 -3.15 4.06 -33.82
N PHE A 96 -4.04 3.24 -34.39
CA PHE A 96 -4.48 1.97 -33.80
C PHE A 96 -3.33 0.95 -33.76
N ASN A 97 -3.08 0.37 -32.59
CA ASN A 97 -1.99 -0.59 -32.38
C ASN A 97 -2.37 -1.63 -31.31
N GLY A 98 -1.51 -2.63 -31.07
CA GLY A 98 -1.74 -3.67 -30.07
C GLY A 98 -1.31 -3.32 -28.64
N TYR A 99 -0.71 -2.14 -28.43
CA TYR A 99 -0.13 -1.75 -27.14
C TYR A 99 -1.15 -1.18 -26.15
N TYR A 100 -2.45 -1.23 -26.45
CA TYR A 100 -3.53 -0.79 -25.57
C TYR A 100 -3.75 -1.78 -24.42
N MET A 101 -3.00 -1.58 -23.34
CA MET A 101 -2.93 -2.54 -22.26
C MET A 101 -3.90 -2.27 -21.10
N PHE A 102 -4.62 -1.13 -21.08
CA PHE A 102 -5.39 -0.75 -19.89
C PHE A 102 -6.84 -0.32 -20.18
N PRO A 103 -7.84 -0.92 -19.50
CA PRO A 103 -9.22 -0.42 -19.48
C PRO A 103 -9.32 0.91 -18.71
N GLU A 104 -10.02 1.90 -19.27
CA GLU A 104 -10.10 3.25 -18.65
C GLU A 104 -10.81 3.20 -17.29
N SER A 105 -11.89 2.42 -17.18
CA SER A 105 -12.66 2.27 -15.93
C SER A 105 -11.81 1.73 -14.77
N HIS A 106 -10.92 0.78 -15.06
CA HIS A 106 -10.00 0.22 -14.08
C HIS A 106 -8.93 1.24 -13.67
N ALA A 107 -8.42 2.04 -14.62
CA ALA A 107 -7.44 3.09 -14.34
C ALA A 107 -8.05 4.17 -13.45
N PHE A 108 -9.30 4.54 -13.74
CA PHE A 108 -10.02 5.53 -12.97
C PHE A 108 -10.24 5.09 -11.52
N ALA A 109 -10.70 3.86 -11.29
CA ALA A 109 -10.93 3.34 -9.95
C ALA A 109 -9.67 3.40 -9.06
N PHE A 110 -8.52 2.95 -9.59
CA PHE A 110 -7.25 3.03 -8.88
C PHE A 110 -6.71 4.47 -8.78
N GLY A 111 -6.87 5.27 -9.83
CA GLY A 111 -6.46 6.68 -9.83
C GLY A 111 -7.16 7.50 -8.76
N VAL A 112 -8.48 7.31 -8.58
CA VAL A 112 -9.25 7.97 -7.51
C VAL A 112 -8.72 7.56 -6.14
N THR A 113 -8.45 6.27 -5.92
CA THR A 113 -7.93 5.78 -4.65
C THR A 113 -6.55 6.36 -4.36
N ALA A 114 -5.64 6.34 -5.36
CA ALA A 114 -4.31 6.90 -5.24
C ALA A 114 -4.34 8.40 -4.95
N TYR A 115 -5.26 9.14 -5.58
CA TYR A 115 -5.47 10.56 -5.34
C TYR A 115 -5.98 10.83 -3.91
N GLN A 116 -6.99 10.09 -3.44
CA GLN A 116 -7.53 10.21 -2.08
C GLN A 116 -6.46 9.92 -1.02
N VAL A 117 -5.67 8.86 -1.21
CA VAL A 117 -4.58 8.52 -0.30
C VAL A 117 -3.46 9.58 -0.34
N SER A 118 -3.12 10.10 -1.52
CA SER A 118 -2.14 11.19 -1.65
C SER A 118 -2.63 12.48 -1.00
N TRP A 119 -3.92 12.76 -1.10
CA TRP A 119 -4.56 13.89 -0.43
C TRP A 119 -4.48 13.75 1.09
N LEU A 120 -4.79 12.57 1.64
CA LEU A 120 -4.62 12.29 3.07
C LEU A 120 -3.17 12.43 3.51
N LYS A 121 -2.22 11.90 2.74
CA LYS A 121 -0.79 12.02 3.03
C LYS A 121 -0.30 13.48 3.01
N TYR A 122 -0.90 14.35 2.18
CA TYR A 122 -0.54 15.76 2.10
C TYR A 122 -1.16 16.61 3.22
N TYR A 123 -2.47 16.46 3.47
CA TYR A 123 -3.20 17.30 4.43
C TYR A 123 -3.23 16.75 5.85
N TYR A 124 -3.17 15.43 6.01
CA TYR A 124 -3.22 14.71 7.30
C TYR A 124 -2.10 13.65 7.39
N PRO A 125 -0.83 14.04 7.23
CA PRO A 125 0.28 13.10 7.19
C PRO A 125 0.38 12.26 8.47
N LEU A 126 0.14 12.86 9.63
CA LEU A 126 0.28 12.19 10.92
C LEU A 126 -0.75 11.06 11.07
N GLU A 127 -2.03 11.34 10.82
CA GLU A 127 -3.13 10.38 10.85
C GLU A 127 -2.95 9.30 9.77
N PHE A 128 -2.44 9.70 8.59
CA PHE A 128 -2.11 8.78 7.50
C PHE A 128 -1.08 7.75 7.95
N TYR A 129 0.07 8.17 8.51
CA TYR A 129 1.10 7.23 8.96
C TYR A 129 0.63 6.40 10.16
N VAL A 130 -0.10 6.96 11.12
CA VAL A 130 -0.64 6.20 12.25
C VAL A 130 -1.56 5.08 11.74
N SER A 131 -2.43 5.39 10.79
CA SER A 131 -3.31 4.40 10.16
C SER A 131 -2.51 3.36 9.37
N LEU A 132 -1.48 3.79 8.65
CA LEU A 132 -0.61 2.94 7.84
C LEU A 132 0.18 1.92 8.68
N PHE A 133 0.70 2.35 9.83
CA PHE A 133 1.39 1.49 10.79
C PHE A 133 0.41 0.51 11.46
N ASN A 134 -0.80 0.96 11.78
CA ASN A 134 -1.83 0.12 12.39
C ASN A 134 -2.43 -0.94 11.46
N GLN A 135 -2.26 -0.80 10.13
CA GLN A 135 -2.76 -1.72 9.12
C GLN A 135 -1.70 -2.75 8.68
N GLN A 136 -0.48 -2.72 9.23
CA GLN A 136 0.54 -3.71 8.90
C GLN A 136 0.19 -5.12 9.43
N PRO A 137 0.63 -6.19 8.74
CA PRO A 137 1.45 -6.19 7.51
C PRO A 137 0.62 -6.03 6.22
N MET A 138 1.09 -5.20 5.28
CA MET A 138 0.46 -5.04 3.95
C MET A 138 1.28 -5.61 2.78
N GLY A 139 2.43 -6.22 3.05
CA GLY A 139 3.21 -7.00 2.07
C GLY A 139 4.11 -6.22 1.10
N PHE A 140 3.97 -4.90 0.97
CA PHE A 140 4.79 -4.10 0.05
C PHE A 140 6.03 -3.47 0.70
N TYR A 141 5.87 -2.86 1.88
CA TYR A 141 6.94 -2.12 2.57
C TYR A 141 7.03 -2.58 4.02
N ASN A 142 8.26 -2.73 4.53
CA ASN A 142 8.50 -3.01 5.94
C ASN A 142 8.33 -1.73 6.80
N LEU A 143 8.15 -1.92 8.11
CA LEU A 143 7.94 -0.81 9.06
C LEU A 143 9.09 0.22 9.04
N GLU A 144 10.33 -0.22 8.84
CA GLU A 144 11.49 0.69 8.81
C GLU A 144 11.45 1.62 7.59
N THR A 145 11.06 1.11 6.42
CA THR A 145 10.87 1.93 5.21
C THR A 145 9.77 2.96 5.42
N LEU A 146 8.68 2.56 6.09
CA LEU A 146 7.59 3.47 6.43
C LEU A 146 8.01 4.52 7.45
N LYS A 147 8.89 4.15 8.40
CA LYS A 147 9.45 5.08 9.40
C LYS A 147 10.31 6.15 8.74
N GLU A 148 11.18 5.75 7.81
CA GLU A 148 12.02 6.68 7.04
C GLU A 148 11.17 7.62 6.15
N ASP A 149 10.14 7.09 5.50
CA ASP A 149 9.20 7.91 4.72
C ASP A 149 8.43 8.90 5.61
N ALA A 150 7.98 8.47 6.79
CA ALA A 150 7.35 9.35 7.79
C ALA A 150 8.29 10.49 8.20
N GLY A 151 9.57 10.18 8.47
CA GLY A 151 10.60 11.18 8.79
C GLY A 151 10.80 12.21 7.66
N ARG A 152 10.81 11.78 6.40
CA ARG A 152 10.89 12.68 5.23
C ARG A 152 9.67 13.60 5.10
N HIS A 153 8.53 13.20 5.65
CA HIS A 153 7.30 14.01 5.71
C HIS A 153 7.19 14.80 7.02
N GLY A 154 8.27 14.92 7.79
CA GLY A 154 8.30 15.70 9.03
C GLY A 154 7.58 15.03 10.22
N ILE A 155 7.19 13.76 10.10
CA ILE A 155 6.53 13.02 11.16
C ILE A 155 7.57 12.36 12.05
N ARG A 156 7.65 12.82 13.30
CA ARG A 156 8.47 12.19 14.33
C ARG A 156 7.82 10.87 14.75
N VAL A 157 8.62 9.81 14.84
CA VAL A 157 8.21 8.50 15.35
C VAL A 157 8.80 8.31 16.75
N ILE A 158 7.94 8.08 17.74
CA ILE A 158 8.31 7.81 19.13
C ILE A 158 8.22 6.30 19.36
N TYR A 159 9.31 5.74 19.87
CA TYR A 159 9.41 4.32 20.21
C TYR A 159 8.38 3.88 21.26
N PRO A 160 8.07 2.57 21.36
CA PRO A 160 7.18 2.05 22.39
C PRO A 160 7.66 2.44 23.80
N ASP A 161 6.73 2.60 24.73
CA ASP A 161 6.99 2.92 26.14
C ASP A 161 5.98 2.17 27.00
N ILE A 162 6.44 1.42 27.99
CA ILE A 162 5.56 0.58 28.82
C ILE A 162 4.45 1.38 29.53
N ASN A 163 4.69 2.65 29.83
CA ASN A 163 3.79 3.52 30.58
C ASN A 163 2.90 4.39 29.68
N MET A 164 3.26 4.57 28.41
CA MET A 164 2.54 5.48 27.50
C MET A 164 1.92 4.78 26.28
N SER A 165 2.52 3.68 25.78
CA SER A 165 2.05 2.99 24.58
C SER A 165 0.80 2.14 24.86
N PHE A 166 0.00 1.93 23.82
CA PHE A 166 -1.11 0.98 23.81
C PHE A 166 -0.81 -0.16 22.83
N GLY A 167 -1.80 -1.00 22.50
CA GLY A 167 -1.60 -2.02 21.48
C GLY A 167 -1.38 -1.45 20.09
N LYS A 168 -2.28 -0.58 19.64
CA LYS A 168 -2.14 0.15 18.37
C LYS A 168 -1.27 1.40 18.53
N CYS A 169 -0.66 1.84 17.44
CA CYS A 169 0.01 3.12 17.36
C CYS A 169 -1.00 4.26 17.57
N THR A 170 -0.58 5.31 18.26
CA THR A 170 -1.39 6.47 18.63
C THR A 170 -0.70 7.77 18.25
N ILE A 171 -1.44 8.87 18.32
CA ILE A 171 -0.88 10.22 18.19
C ILE A 171 -0.52 10.72 19.59
N GLN A 172 0.71 11.17 19.77
CA GLN A 172 1.17 11.82 20.99
C GLN A 172 2.09 12.99 20.63
N ASP A 173 1.84 14.18 21.16
CA ASP A 173 2.70 15.37 20.98
C ASP A 173 3.03 15.65 19.49
N ASN A 174 2.01 15.62 18.62
CA ASN A 174 2.14 15.74 17.15
C ASN A 174 3.12 14.74 16.51
N ALA A 175 3.26 13.57 17.12
CA ALA A 175 4.15 12.51 16.66
C ALA A 175 3.42 11.15 16.67
N LEU A 176 3.92 10.22 15.86
CA LEU A 176 3.45 8.85 15.81
C LEU A 176 4.09 8.08 16.96
N LYS A 177 3.29 7.66 17.95
CA LYS A 177 3.74 6.80 19.05
C LYS A 177 3.50 5.34 18.67
N LEU A 178 4.56 4.55 18.64
CA LEU A 178 4.48 3.12 18.35
C LEU A 178 3.75 2.38 19.48
N GLY A 179 2.84 1.48 19.08
CA GLY A 179 2.14 0.57 19.98
C GLY A 179 2.89 -0.76 20.14
N PHE A 180 2.51 -1.56 21.12
CA PHE A 180 3.14 -2.86 21.38
C PHE A 180 2.94 -3.87 20.24
N LEU A 181 1.90 -3.71 19.42
CA LEU A 181 1.69 -4.57 18.25
C LEU A 181 2.72 -4.35 17.14
N SER A 182 3.51 -3.26 17.18
CA SER A 182 4.64 -3.09 16.26
C SER A 182 5.88 -3.90 16.67
N ILE A 183 5.82 -4.62 17.79
CA ILE A 183 6.89 -5.51 18.26
C ILE A 183 6.46 -6.95 17.96
N ASP A 184 7.14 -7.59 17.02
CA ASP A 184 6.74 -8.89 16.43
C ASP A 184 6.45 -9.97 17.48
N SER A 185 7.21 -10.02 18.58
CA SER A 185 7.09 -11.07 19.61
C SER A 185 5.89 -10.90 20.56
N ILE A 186 5.31 -9.71 20.70
CA ILE A 186 4.32 -9.42 21.76
C ILE A 186 2.93 -9.96 21.39
N GLY A 187 2.51 -9.72 20.14
CA GLY A 187 1.18 -10.05 19.65
C GLY A 187 0.02 -9.42 20.46
N PRO A 188 -1.24 -9.74 20.10
CA PRO A 188 -2.41 -9.15 20.75
C PRO A 188 -2.57 -9.50 22.22
N MET A 189 -2.25 -10.74 22.61
CA MET A 189 -2.39 -11.20 23.99
C MET A 189 -1.37 -10.53 24.92
N GLY A 190 -0.09 -10.48 24.51
CA GLY A 190 0.95 -9.82 25.29
C GLY A 190 0.66 -8.32 25.43
N SER A 191 0.25 -7.67 24.34
CA SER A 191 -0.12 -6.26 24.37
C SER A 191 -1.29 -5.99 25.31
N LYS A 192 -2.32 -6.84 25.30
CA LYS A 192 -3.47 -6.70 26.20
C LYS A 192 -3.04 -6.91 27.65
N SER A 193 -2.20 -7.91 27.93
CA SER A 193 -1.67 -8.16 29.29
C SER A 193 -0.97 -6.92 29.86
N ILE A 194 -0.15 -6.24 29.06
CA ILE A 194 0.54 -5.01 29.47
C ILE A 194 -0.45 -3.89 29.83
N VAL A 195 -1.42 -3.64 28.95
CA VAL A 195 -2.40 -2.56 29.13
C VAL A 195 -3.31 -2.86 30.33
N ASP A 196 -3.85 -4.07 30.43
CA ASP A 196 -4.71 -4.50 31.54
C ASP A 196 -3.95 -4.43 32.89
N ALA A 197 -2.67 -4.84 32.91
CA ALA A 197 -1.83 -4.74 34.09
C ALA A 197 -1.62 -3.28 34.51
N ARG A 198 -1.38 -2.37 33.55
CA ARG A 198 -1.22 -0.93 33.80
C ARG A 198 -2.51 -0.29 34.32
N GLU A 199 -3.66 -0.66 33.76
CA GLU A 199 -4.96 -0.13 34.21
C GLU A 199 -5.31 -0.56 35.63
N ARG A 200 -4.99 -1.79 36.02
CA ARG A 200 -5.28 -2.31 37.38
C ARG A 200 -4.33 -1.79 38.45
N GLY A 201 -3.05 -1.66 38.12
CA GLY A 201 -1.98 -1.37 39.10
C GLY A 201 -1.31 0.00 38.96
N GLY A 202 -1.78 0.85 38.05
CA GLY A 202 -1.15 2.13 37.74
C GLY A 202 0.13 2.01 36.90
N LEU A 203 0.91 3.08 36.84
CA LEU A 203 2.17 3.12 36.08
C LEU A 203 3.18 2.11 36.62
N PHE A 204 3.99 1.54 35.73
CA PHE A 204 5.12 0.70 36.08
C PHE A 204 6.26 1.55 36.62
N THR A 205 6.80 1.15 37.76
CA THR A 205 7.86 1.87 38.47
C THR A 205 9.25 1.28 38.25
N SER A 206 9.31 -0.02 37.93
CA SER A 206 10.55 -0.76 37.70
C SER A 206 10.34 -1.89 36.70
N VAL A 207 11.44 -2.44 36.20
CA VAL A 207 11.45 -3.62 35.32
C VAL A 207 10.86 -4.85 36.04
N LEU A 208 11.18 -5.01 37.33
CA LEU A 208 10.64 -6.10 38.16
C LEU A 208 9.13 -5.99 38.35
N ASP A 209 8.63 -4.80 38.68
CA ASP A 209 7.19 -4.51 38.79
C ASP A 209 6.45 -4.85 37.48
N PHE A 210 7.05 -4.50 36.33
CA PHE A 210 6.51 -4.88 35.03
C PHE A 210 6.49 -6.40 34.80
N MET A 211 7.58 -7.11 35.15
CA MET A 211 7.68 -8.56 34.97
C MET A 211 6.66 -9.32 35.83
N GLU A 212 6.50 -8.93 37.10
CA GLU A 212 5.57 -9.58 38.03
C GLU A 212 4.11 -9.41 37.60
N ARG A 213 3.76 -8.27 37.00
CA ARG A 213 2.37 -7.95 36.64
C ARG A 213 1.93 -8.46 35.27
N THR A 214 2.85 -8.62 34.31
CA THR A 214 2.49 -8.86 32.90
C THR A 214 2.64 -10.33 32.46
N SER A 215 3.37 -11.15 33.22
CA SER A 215 3.60 -12.58 32.93
C SER A 215 4.08 -12.87 31.49
N LEU A 216 4.81 -11.91 30.89
CA LEU A 216 5.34 -12.06 29.53
C LEU A 216 6.52 -13.04 29.49
N SER A 217 6.73 -13.64 28.31
CA SER A 217 7.87 -14.54 28.11
C SER A 217 9.20 -13.77 28.11
N HIS A 218 10.30 -14.48 28.36
CA HIS A 218 11.64 -13.89 28.30
C HIS A 218 11.94 -13.23 26.94
N GLU A 219 11.49 -13.86 25.84
CA GLU A 219 11.62 -13.33 24.49
C GLU A 219 10.87 -12.00 24.31
N GLN A 220 9.63 -11.93 24.83
CA GLN A 220 8.82 -10.72 24.79
C GLN A 220 9.46 -9.58 25.58
N LEU A 221 9.97 -9.89 26.78
CA LEU A 221 10.66 -8.92 27.63
C LEU A 221 11.92 -8.36 26.95
N CYS A 222 12.75 -9.23 26.36
CA CYS A 222 13.91 -8.80 25.58
C CYS A 222 13.53 -7.92 24.39
N SER A 223 12.45 -8.24 23.68
CA SER A 223 12.00 -7.44 22.54
C SER A 223 11.46 -6.06 22.94
N ILE A 224 10.84 -5.94 24.12
CA ILE A 224 10.45 -4.64 24.70
C ILE A 224 11.69 -3.81 25.04
N VAL A 225 12.74 -4.43 25.59
CA VAL A 225 14.01 -3.74 25.84
C VAL A 225 14.64 -3.26 24.55
N ASP A 226 14.75 -4.15 23.55
CA ASP A 226 15.41 -3.84 22.28
C ASP A 226 14.67 -2.72 21.52
N SER A 227 13.34 -2.65 21.65
CA SER A 227 12.50 -1.58 21.08
C SER A 227 12.49 -0.27 21.88
N GLY A 228 13.11 -0.22 23.06
CA GLY A 228 13.19 0.99 23.91
C GLY A 228 12.03 1.19 24.88
N GLY A 229 11.21 0.16 25.12
CA GLY A 229 10.05 0.23 26.01
C GLY A 229 10.37 0.68 27.45
N PHE A 230 11.59 0.43 27.91
CA PHE A 230 12.07 0.74 29.27
C PHE A 230 12.93 2.01 29.35
N ASP A 231 13.20 2.72 28.25
CA ASP A 231 14.19 3.81 28.20
C ASP A 231 13.91 4.98 29.17
N LYS A 232 12.67 5.13 29.66
CA LYS A 232 12.33 6.12 30.70
C LYS A 232 12.58 5.65 32.13
N LEU A 233 12.63 4.34 32.35
CA LEU A 233 12.90 3.75 33.66
C LEU A 233 14.39 3.40 33.82
N THR A 234 15.05 3.05 32.73
CA THR A 234 16.44 2.60 32.73
C THR A 234 17.24 3.32 31.66
N GLU A 235 18.45 3.75 32.02
CA GLU A 235 19.34 4.46 31.08
C GLU A 235 20.02 3.51 30.08
N ASN A 236 20.23 2.25 30.46
CA ASN A 236 21.03 1.29 29.69
C ASN A 236 20.26 0.01 29.37
N ARG A 237 19.84 -0.13 28.12
CA ARG A 237 19.15 -1.31 27.59
C ARG A 237 19.93 -2.63 27.83
N ARG A 238 21.27 -2.61 27.75
CA ARG A 238 22.09 -3.81 27.98
C ARG A 238 21.99 -4.29 29.43
N THR A 239 22.03 -3.36 30.38
CA THR A 239 21.88 -3.66 31.80
C THR A 239 20.48 -4.19 32.09
N THR A 240 19.44 -3.55 31.54
CA THR A 240 18.06 -4.03 31.67
C THR A 240 17.87 -5.44 31.12
N ARG A 241 18.50 -5.76 29.99
CA ARG A 241 18.47 -7.11 29.42
C ARG A 241 19.12 -8.14 30.35
N TRP A 242 20.21 -7.78 31.03
CA TRP A 242 20.85 -8.64 32.02
C TRP A 242 19.99 -8.81 33.29
N GLU A 243 19.37 -7.75 33.78
CA GLU A 243 18.43 -7.80 34.91
C GLU A 243 17.27 -8.76 34.61
N ILE A 244 16.67 -8.66 33.42
CA ILE A 244 15.62 -9.59 32.98
C ILE A 244 16.15 -11.02 32.98
N GLY A 245 17.35 -11.27 32.45
CA GLY A 245 17.94 -12.61 32.44
C GLY A 245 18.19 -13.20 33.83
N LEU A 246 18.52 -12.37 34.83
CA LEU A 246 18.76 -12.80 36.21
C LEU A 246 17.46 -13.01 37.00
N SER A 247 16.45 -12.19 36.74
CA SER A 247 15.19 -12.17 37.49
C SER A 247 14.10 -13.02 36.85
N TYR A 248 14.20 -13.35 35.58
CA TYR A 248 13.20 -14.14 34.88
C TYR A 248 13.12 -15.55 35.44
N ARG A 249 11.97 -15.90 36.00
CA ARG A 249 11.64 -17.26 36.39
C ARG A 249 10.67 -17.82 35.35
N PRO A 250 11.04 -18.87 34.59
CA PRO A 250 10.09 -19.49 33.68
C PRO A 250 8.88 -19.94 34.49
N ILE A 251 7.67 -19.65 33.99
CA ILE A 251 6.44 -20.17 34.58
C ILE A 251 6.44 -21.67 34.30
N SER A 252 7.05 -22.45 35.19
CA SER A 252 7.03 -23.90 35.14
C SER A 252 5.62 -24.38 35.46
N ARG A 253 4.87 -24.79 34.43
CA ARG A 253 3.66 -25.62 34.60
C ARG A 253 3.98 -27.06 35.00
N GLN A 254 5.25 -27.38 35.26
CA GLN A 254 5.62 -28.68 35.79
C GLN A 254 5.15 -28.72 37.25
N ALA A 255 4.11 -29.51 37.52
CA ALA A 255 3.71 -29.82 38.88
C ALA A 255 4.95 -30.26 39.67
N ASN A 256 5.10 -29.77 40.90
CA ASN A 256 6.11 -30.28 41.82
C ASN A 256 5.90 -31.80 41.96
N LEU A 257 6.65 -32.57 41.17
CA LEU A 257 6.79 -33.99 41.40
C LEU A 257 7.62 -34.09 42.68
N GLY A 258 6.93 -34.32 43.80
CA GLY A 258 7.59 -34.63 45.06
C GLY A 258 8.47 -35.85 44.82
N LEU A 259 9.78 -35.64 44.71
CA LEU A 259 10.73 -36.73 44.64
C LEU A 259 10.66 -37.46 45.98
N PRO A 260 10.31 -38.75 46.03
CA PRO A 260 10.44 -39.52 47.26
C PRO A 260 11.93 -39.75 47.47
N VAL A 261 12.57 -38.91 48.29
CA VAL A 261 13.90 -39.20 48.79
C VAL A 261 13.73 -40.12 49.99
N SER A 262 13.54 -41.42 49.73
CA SER A 262 13.95 -42.42 50.71
C SER A 262 15.47 -42.52 50.60
N GLN A 263 16.18 -41.86 51.51
CA GLN A 263 17.58 -42.19 51.73
C GLN A 263 17.64 -43.66 52.15
N ASP A 264 18.04 -44.53 51.25
CA ASP A 264 18.50 -45.87 51.61
C ASP A 264 19.81 -45.69 52.40
N MET A 265 19.68 -45.59 53.72
CA MET A 265 20.78 -45.83 54.64
C MET A 265 20.77 -47.31 55.04
N VAL A 266 21.57 -48.12 54.35
CA VAL A 266 22.22 -49.32 54.90
C VAL A 266 23.61 -49.46 54.27
#